data_AF-A0AAU4JNV3-F1
#
_entry.id   AF-A0AAU4JNV3-F1
#
_cell.length_a   1.000
_cell.length_b   1.000
_cell.length_c   1.000
_cell.angle_alpha   90.00
_cell.angle_beta   90.00
_cell.angle_gamma   90.00
#
_symmetry.space_group_name_H-M   'P 1'
#
loop_
_entity.id
_entity.type
_entity.pdbx_description
1 polymer ?
#
loop_
_entity_poly.entity_id
_entity_poly.type
_entity_poly.pdbx_seq_one_letter_code
_entity_poly.pdbx_strand_id
1 'polypeptide(L)'
;MISDMYLPVPCVVHPEQVREYQYADLLPDDLRERLDEWDDDEDESRPHYQSDLSLAPGWKVGGYANWSLTDPYPMECAVCGTTMTLILTVGSGDWNGKDCSWRPSEENPTASPDIVGVQIGRGYSLYTFRCPKSFDHPPVTAMQ
;
A
#
# COMPACT_ATOMS: atom_id res chain seq x y z
N MET A 1 24.97 7.93 11.22
CA MET A 1 24.10 9.02 10.74
C MET A 1 22.99 8.37 9.93
N ILE A 2 21.75 8.77 10.15
CA ILE A 2 20.62 8.32 9.32
C ILE A 2 20.67 9.15 8.03
N SER A 3 20.47 8.52 6.87
CA SER A 3 20.43 9.22 5.57
C SER A 3 19.20 10.14 5.51
N ASP A 4 19.34 11.33 4.97
CA ASP A 4 18.24 12.28 4.78
C ASP A 4 17.13 11.71 3.88
N MET A 5 17.45 10.73 3.03
CA MET A 5 16.47 10.01 2.19
C MET A 5 15.45 9.18 2.99
N TYR A 6 15.64 9.02 4.30
CA TYR A 6 14.68 8.36 5.20
C TYR A 6 13.89 9.35 6.06
N LEU A 7 14.10 10.65 5.86
CA LEU A 7 13.43 11.71 6.63
C LEU A 7 12.42 12.42 5.73
N PRO A 8 11.12 12.42 6.08
CA PRO A 8 10.14 13.16 5.30
C PRO A 8 10.42 14.66 5.39
N VAL A 9 10.14 15.37 4.30
CA VAL A 9 10.17 16.83 4.31
C VAL A 9 9.06 17.33 5.25
N PRO A 10 9.34 18.30 6.14
CA PRO A 10 8.30 18.90 6.98
C PRO A 10 7.16 19.47 6.13
N CYS A 11 5.96 18.94 6.29
CA CYS A 11 4.77 19.30 5.52
C CYS A 11 3.51 19.34 6.38
N VAL A 12 2.42 19.87 5.81
CA VAL A 12 1.07 19.76 6.39
C VAL A 12 0.42 18.49 5.83
N VAL A 13 -0.19 17.68 6.70
CA VAL A 13 -0.86 16.45 6.29
C VAL A 13 -2.34 16.72 6.06
N HIS A 14 -2.85 16.28 4.91
CA HIS A 14 -4.26 16.34 4.51
C HIS A 14 -4.81 14.91 4.38
N PRO A 15 -5.27 14.28 5.47
CA PRO A 15 -5.72 12.89 5.43
C PRO A 15 -7.06 12.75 4.69
N GLU A 16 -7.10 11.86 3.71
CA GLU A 16 -8.34 11.46 3.03
C GLU A 16 -8.76 10.04 3.46
N GLN A 17 -10.06 9.83 3.67
CA GLN A 17 -10.58 8.50 3.96
C GLN A 17 -10.95 7.80 2.65
N VAL A 18 -10.21 6.74 2.32
CA VAL A 18 -10.46 5.90 1.15
C VAL A 18 -10.92 4.49 1.57
N ARG A 19 -11.57 3.78 0.65
CA ARG A 19 -11.88 2.36 0.81
C ARG A 19 -10.89 1.55 -0.01
N GLU A 20 -10.21 0.65 0.67
CA GLU A 20 -9.36 -0.36 0.03
C GLU A 20 -10.01 -1.73 0.08
N TYR A 21 -9.53 -2.59 -0.80
CA TYR A 21 -9.85 -4.00 -0.82
C TYR A 21 -8.56 -4.83 -0.70
N GLN A 22 -8.71 -6.13 -0.45
CA GLN A 22 -7.57 -7.01 -0.19
C GLN A 22 -6.73 -7.23 -1.46
N TYR A 23 -5.46 -7.59 -1.28
CA TYR A 23 -4.59 -8.07 -2.37
C TYR A 23 -5.23 -9.28 -3.09
N ALA A 24 -5.20 -9.29 -4.42
CA ALA A 24 -5.93 -10.27 -5.24
C ALA A 24 -5.65 -11.73 -4.84
N ASP A 25 -4.38 -12.09 -4.59
CA ASP A 25 -4.01 -13.46 -4.23
C ASP A 25 -4.49 -13.92 -2.84
N LEU A 26 -4.96 -12.99 -2.02
CA LEU A 26 -5.53 -13.26 -0.69
C LEU A 26 -7.08 -13.31 -0.71
N LEU A 27 -7.70 -13.15 -1.88
CA LEU A 27 -9.15 -13.28 -2.07
C LEU A 27 -9.55 -14.75 -2.28
N PRO A 28 -10.84 -15.09 -2.09
CA PRO A 28 -11.38 -16.39 -2.50
C PRO A 28 -11.06 -16.70 -3.97
N ASP A 29 -10.78 -17.98 -4.26
CA ASP A 29 -10.32 -18.41 -5.60
C ASP A 29 -11.28 -18.02 -6.73
N ASP A 30 -12.60 -18.10 -6.49
CA ASP A 30 -13.63 -17.74 -7.48
C ASP A 30 -13.66 -16.24 -7.78
N LEU A 31 -13.31 -15.40 -6.80
CA LEU A 31 -13.21 -13.96 -7.00
C LEU A 31 -11.89 -13.60 -7.70
N ARG A 32 -10.79 -14.27 -7.33
CA ARG A 32 -9.49 -14.07 -8.00
C ARG A 32 -9.57 -14.40 -9.49
N GLU A 33 -10.12 -15.56 -9.86
CA GLU A 33 -10.27 -15.97 -11.26
C GLU A 33 -11.09 -14.94 -12.08
N ARG A 34 -12.14 -14.37 -11.50
CA ARG A 34 -12.94 -13.33 -12.14
C ARG A 34 -12.22 -12.00 -12.29
N LEU A 35 -11.27 -11.69 -11.40
CA LEU A 35 -10.44 -10.49 -11.49
C LEU A 35 -9.33 -10.69 -12.53
N ASP A 36 -8.75 -11.88 -12.60
CA ASP A 36 -7.78 -12.25 -13.64
C ASP A 36 -8.43 -12.10 -15.04
N GLU A 37 -9.64 -12.64 -15.23
CA GLU A 37 -10.41 -12.46 -16.48
C GLU A 37 -10.76 -10.99 -16.77
N TRP A 38 -10.95 -10.17 -15.73
CA TRP A 38 -11.27 -8.74 -15.88
C TRP A 38 -10.04 -7.94 -16.31
N ASP A 39 -8.89 -8.24 -15.71
CA ASP A 39 -7.60 -7.56 -15.92
C ASP A 39 -6.91 -8.06 -17.22
N ASP A 40 -7.21 -9.27 -17.72
CA ASP A 40 -6.71 -9.83 -18.98
C ASP A 40 -7.40 -9.26 -20.25
N ASP A 41 -8.45 -8.43 -20.11
CA ASP A 41 -9.15 -7.82 -21.24
C ASP A 41 -8.23 -6.82 -21.98
N GLU A 42 -8.24 -6.85 -23.33
CA GLU A 42 -7.38 -5.99 -24.16
C GLU A 42 -7.77 -4.50 -24.13
N ASP A 43 -8.88 -4.15 -23.47
CA ASP A 43 -9.29 -2.76 -23.27
C ASP A 43 -8.41 -2.06 -22.21
N GLU A 44 -7.30 -1.46 -22.66
CA GLU A 44 -6.39 -0.65 -21.84
C GLU A 44 -7.09 0.54 -21.11
N SER A 45 -8.33 0.90 -21.47
CA SER A 45 -9.09 1.94 -20.77
C SER A 45 -9.79 1.44 -19.50
N ARG A 46 -9.83 0.12 -19.29
CA ARG A 46 -10.43 -0.51 -18.12
C ARG A 46 -9.49 -0.40 -16.91
N PRO A 47 -10.01 -0.04 -15.71
CA PRO A 47 -9.18 0.03 -14.51
C PRO A 47 -8.77 -1.38 -14.06
N HIS A 48 -7.50 -1.51 -13.69
CA HIS A 48 -6.96 -2.75 -13.13
C HIS A 48 -7.34 -2.87 -11.66
N TYR A 49 -7.80 -4.04 -11.22
CA TYR A 49 -8.33 -4.19 -9.85
C TYR A 49 -7.33 -3.74 -8.77
N GLN A 50 -6.12 -4.27 -8.84
CA GLN A 50 -5.12 -4.07 -7.80
C GLN A 50 -4.64 -2.62 -7.70
N SER A 51 -4.15 -2.05 -8.81
CA SER A 51 -3.57 -0.71 -8.86
C SER A 51 -4.60 0.38 -8.84
N ASP A 52 -5.79 0.18 -9.44
CA ASP A 52 -6.73 1.27 -9.65
C ASP A 52 -7.96 1.23 -8.73
N LEU A 53 -8.37 0.06 -8.26
CA LEU A 53 -9.63 -0.09 -7.51
C LEU A 53 -9.42 -0.54 -6.06
N SER A 54 -8.27 -1.14 -5.74
CA SER A 54 -8.07 -1.88 -4.48
C SER A 54 -7.06 -1.24 -3.55
N LEU A 55 -5.80 -1.09 -4.00
CA LEU A 55 -4.70 -0.70 -3.13
C LEU A 55 -4.24 0.72 -3.42
N ALA A 56 -4.55 1.64 -2.51
CA ALA A 56 -4.04 2.99 -2.59
C ALA A 56 -2.52 2.98 -2.36
N PRO A 57 -1.74 3.66 -3.24
CA PRO A 57 -0.31 3.84 -3.09
C PRO A 57 0.03 4.85 -1.99
N GLY A 58 1.32 5.10 -1.80
CA GLY A 58 1.80 6.17 -0.91
C GLY A 58 1.69 5.84 0.57
N TRP A 59 1.37 6.86 1.36
CA TRP A 59 1.34 6.79 2.81
C TRP A 59 -0.09 6.58 3.30
N LYS A 60 -0.32 5.52 4.08
CA LYS A 60 -1.65 5.22 4.62
C LYS A 60 -1.58 4.57 5.98
N VAL A 61 -2.64 4.77 6.76
CA VAL A 61 -2.84 4.15 8.07
C VAL A 61 -3.92 3.08 7.94
N GLY A 62 -3.58 1.84 8.32
CA GLY A 62 -4.44 0.67 8.11
C GLY A 62 -4.47 0.21 6.64
N GLY A 63 -5.61 -0.33 6.22
CA GLY A 63 -5.80 -0.83 4.85
C GLY A 63 -5.16 -2.19 4.61
N TYR A 64 -4.75 -2.44 3.37
CA TYR A 64 -4.18 -3.72 2.92
C TYR A 64 -2.78 -3.55 2.32
N ALA A 65 -1.97 -4.61 2.44
CA ALA A 65 -0.60 -4.64 1.96
C ALA A 65 -0.56 -5.09 0.49
N ASN A 66 0.31 -4.48 -0.31
CA ASN A 66 0.63 -4.97 -1.65
C ASN A 66 1.76 -6.02 -1.56
N TRP A 67 1.52 -7.21 -2.12
CA TRP A 67 2.44 -8.36 -2.12
C TRP A 67 3.03 -8.65 -3.51
N SER A 68 3.11 -7.64 -4.39
CA SER A 68 3.59 -7.83 -5.76
C SER A 68 5.06 -8.25 -5.89
N LEU A 69 5.88 -8.14 -4.83
CA LEU A 69 7.29 -8.57 -4.86
C LEU A 69 7.53 -9.96 -4.29
N THR A 70 6.62 -10.47 -3.46
CA THR A 70 6.76 -11.77 -2.81
C THR A 70 5.39 -12.37 -2.56
N ASP A 71 5.25 -13.68 -2.68
CA ASP A 71 4.01 -14.37 -2.32
C ASP A 71 3.49 -13.91 -0.94
N PRO A 72 2.18 -13.67 -0.80
CA PRO A 72 1.62 -13.18 0.45
C PRO A 72 1.73 -14.23 1.55
N TYR A 73 2.07 -13.81 2.77
CA TYR A 73 2.13 -14.68 3.94
C TYR A 73 1.59 -13.99 5.19
N PRO A 74 1.03 -14.75 6.16
CA PRO A 74 0.54 -14.16 7.40
C PRO A 74 1.72 -13.61 8.21
N MET A 75 1.64 -12.33 8.56
CA MET A 75 2.57 -11.72 9.50
C MET A 75 2.21 -12.16 10.92
N GLU A 76 2.91 -13.12 11.50
CA GLU A 76 2.58 -13.64 12.83
C GLU A 76 3.33 -12.91 13.95
N CYS A 77 2.62 -12.63 15.05
CA CYS A 77 3.24 -12.05 16.24
C CYS A 77 4.15 -13.07 16.92
N ALA A 78 5.45 -12.74 17.06
CA ALA A 78 6.44 -13.60 17.69
C ALA A 78 6.14 -13.98 19.16
N VAL A 79 5.29 -13.21 19.86
CA VAL A 79 4.94 -13.47 21.27
C VAL A 79 3.74 -14.40 21.42
N CYS A 80 2.71 -14.24 20.58
CA CYS A 80 1.43 -14.94 20.78
C CYS A 80 0.88 -15.64 19.52
N GLY A 81 1.63 -15.69 18.43
CA GLY A 81 1.29 -16.38 17.17
C GLY A 81 0.06 -15.84 16.44
N THR A 82 -0.47 -14.68 16.86
CA THR A 82 -1.67 -14.11 16.23
C THR A 82 -1.27 -13.32 14.98
N THR A 83 -1.99 -13.53 13.88
CA THR A 83 -1.83 -12.73 12.66
C THR A 83 -1.99 -11.25 12.98
N MET A 84 -0.98 -10.49 12.60
CA MET A 84 -0.86 -9.07 12.84
C MET A 84 -1.62 -8.30 11.77
N THR A 85 -2.01 -7.07 12.10
CA THR A 85 -2.74 -6.18 11.21
C THR A 85 -1.80 -5.10 10.70
N LEU A 86 -1.89 -4.76 9.42
CA LEU A 86 -1.19 -3.61 8.85
C LEU A 86 -1.70 -2.34 9.54
N ILE A 87 -0.79 -1.51 10.03
CA ILE A 87 -1.14 -0.23 10.68
C ILE A 87 -0.58 0.98 9.96
N LEU A 88 0.51 0.82 9.21
CA LEU A 88 1.14 1.91 8.48
C LEU A 88 1.82 1.37 7.23
N THR A 89 1.58 2.04 6.11
CA THR A 89 2.37 1.93 4.90
C THR A 89 3.06 3.26 4.65
N VAL A 90 4.35 3.20 4.32
CA VAL A 90 5.21 4.32 3.94
C VAL A 90 5.76 4.01 2.56
N GLY A 91 5.16 4.59 1.52
CA GLY A 91 5.62 4.48 0.15
C GLY A 91 6.75 5.45 -0.18
N SER A 92 7.57 5.10 -1.18
CA SER A 92 8.58 6.03 -1.74
C SER A 92 7.99 7.11 -2.66
N GLY A 93 6.73 6.99 -3.04
CA GLY A 93 6.01 7.98 -3.86
C GLY A 93 4.54 8.05 -3.46
N ASP A 94 3.88 9.18 -3.73
CA ASP A 94 2.53 9.45 -3.25
C ASP A 94 1.43 8.79 -4.07
N TRP A 95 1.60 8.68 -5.39
CA TRP A 95 0.68 7.93 -6.27
C TRP A 95 1.34 7.39 -7.55
N ASN A 96 0.67 6.48 -8.25
CA ASN A 96 1.20 5.64 -9.35
C ASN A 96 1.43 6.35 -10.71
N GLY A 97 1.83 7.63 -10.75
CA GLY A 97 2.08 8.36 -12.00
C GLY A 97 0.87 9.05 -12.67
N LYS A 98 0.87 9.15 -14.00
CA LYS A 98 0.08 10.15 -14.78
C LYS A 98 -1.34 9.72 -15.15
N ASP A 99 -1.65 8.44 -15.05
CA ASP A 99 -2.97 7.86 -15.37
C ASP A 99 -3.61 7.19 -14.14
N CYS A 100 -3.28 7.67 -12.94
CA CYS A 100 -3.77 7.09 -11.69
C CYS A 100 -5.24 7.34 -11.43
N SER A 101 -5.93 6.28 -11.02
CA SER A 101 -7.19 6.41 -10.29
C SER A 101 -7.00 6.99 -8.89
N TRP A 102 -5.87 6.69 -8.23
CA TRP A 102 -5.54 7.20 -6.90
C TRP A 102 -4.83 8.53 -6.99
N ARG A 103 -5.57 9.61 -6.72
CA ARG A 103 -5.03 10.95 -6.57
C ARG A 103 -5.84 11.71 -5.53
N PRO A 104 -5.21 12.55 -4.68
CA PRO A 104 -5.94 13.45 -3.81
C PRO A 104 -6.98 14.24 -4.60
N SER A 105 -8.16 14.37 -4.03
CA SER A 105 -9.32 14.98 -4.70
C SER A 105 -9.10 16.46 -5.07
N GLU A 106 -8.23 17.11 -4.30
CA GLU A 106 -7.86 18.53 -4.42
C GLU A 106 -6.80 18.76 -5.52
N GLU A 107 -6.10 17.71 -5.95
CA GLU A 107 -4.95 17.80 -6.85
C GLU A 107 -5.33 17.84 -8.32
N ASN A 108 -4.58 18.62 -9.10
CA ASN A 108 -4.84 18.77 -10.53
C ASN A 108 -4.50 17.46 -11.27
N PRO A 109 -5.36 16.97 -12.20
CA PRO A 109 -5.06 15.76 -12.97
C PRO A 109 -3.78 15.78 -13.78
N THR A 110 -3.26 16.96 -14.09
CA THR A 110 -2.02 17.13 -14.85
C THR A 110 -0.80 17.38 -13.97
N ALA A 111 -0.98 17.46 -12.64
CA ALA A 111 0.12 17.63 -11.70
C ALA A 111 1.01 16.38 -11.63
N SER A 112 2.30 16.60 -11.44
CA SER A 112 3.22 15.51 -11.09
C SER A 112 2.96 15.05 -9.66
N PRO A 113 3.15 13.75 -9.35
CA PRO A 113 3.19 13.27 -7.98
C PRO A 113 4.08 14.15 -7.11
N ASP A 114 3.55 14.57 -5.96
CA ASP A 114 4.40 15.16 -4.93
C ASP A 114 5.36 14.08 -4.41
N ILE A 115 6.52 14.51 -3.96
CA ILE A 115 7.56 13.61 -3.46
C ILE A 115 7.71 13.95 -1.99
N VAL A 116 7.28 13.05 -1.11
CA VAL A 116 7.46 13.12 0.36
C VAL A 116 8.92 13.20 0.81
N GLY A 117 9.86 13.15 -0.13
CA GLY A 117 11.31 13.17 0.09
C GLY A 117 11.86 11.87 0.68
N VAL A 118 11.02 10.85 0.84
CA VAL A 118 11.41 9.54 1.41
C VAL A 118 11.60 8.52 0.30
N GLN A 119 12.74 7.83 0.33
CA GLN A 119 13.02 6.71 -0.55
C GLN A 119 13.33 5.45 0.25
N ILE A 120 12.43 4.46 0.15
CA ILE A 120 12.61 3.14 0.73
C ILE A 120 13.32 2.24 -0.28
N GLY A 121 14.60 1.95 -0.03
CA GLY A 121 15.38 1.06 -0.90
C GLY A 121 15.43 1.54 -2.35
N ARG A 122 14.87 0.74 -3.27
CA ARG A 122 14.84 1.02 -4.72
C ARG A 122 13.51 1.62 -5.21
N GLY A 123 12.73 2.24 -4.31
CA GLY A 123 11.38 2.74 -4.61
C GLY A 123 10.27 1.86 -4.03
N TYR A 124 10.58 1.10 -2.97
CA TYR A 124 9.69 0.18 -2.28
C TYR A 124 8.73 0.92 -1.34
N SER A 125 7.87 0.14 -0.69
CA SER A 125 7.05 0.54 0.43
C SER A 125 7.49 -0.21 1.70
N LEU A 126 7.52 0.51 2.81
CA LEU A 126 7.68 -0.07 4.14
C LEU A 126 6.30 -0.30 4.75
N TYR A 127 6.05 -1.53 5.17
CA TYR A 127 4.85 -1.91 5.92
C TYR A 127 5.18 -2.13 7.38
N THR A 128 4.35 -1.60 8.27
CA THR A 128 4.43 -1.86 9.71
C THR A 128 3.17 -2.57 10.16
N PHE A 129 3.35 -3.71 10.79
CA PHE A 129 2.30 -4.56 11.33
C PHE A 129 2.33 -4.53 12.85
N ARG A 130 1.14 -4.66 13.44
CA ARG A 130 0.96 -4.70 14.89
C ARG A 130 0.09 -5.89 15.32
N CYS A 131 0.40 -6.44 16.49
CA CYS A 131 -0.43 -7.45 17.12
C CYS A 131 -1.78 -6.84 17.57
N PRO A 132 -2.93 -7.40 17.17
CA PRO A 132 -4.22 -6.91 17.61
C PRO A 132 -4.53 -7.23 19.08
N LYS A 133 -3.82 -8.19 19.70
CA LYS A 133 -4.06 -8.62 21.10
C LYS A 133 -3.37 -7.74 22.16
N SER A 134 -2.27 -7.08 21.83
CA SER A 134 -1.53 -6.24 22.77
C SER A 134 -0.72 -5.17 22.06
N PHE A 135 -0.66 -3.98 22.65
CA PHE A 135 0.26 -2.91 22.23
C PHE A 135 1.70 -3.15 22.71
N ASP A 136 1.89 -4.01 23.71
CA ASP A 136 3.22 -4.31 24.27
C ASP A 136 3.99 -5.35 23.42
N HIS A 137 3.31 -6.04 22.52
CA HIS A 137 3.97 -6.96 21.60
C HIS A 137 4.72 -6.17 20.51
N PRO A 138 5.95 -6.59 20.16
CA PRO A 138 6.76 -5.85 19.20
C PRO A 138 6.08 -5.79 17.83
N PRO A 139 6.15 -4.64 17.12
CA PRO A 139 5.73 -4.56 15.74
C PRO A 139 6.67 -5.36 14.83
N VAL A 140 6.21 -5.68 13.64
CA VAL A 140 7.01 -6.32 12.59
C VAL A 140 6.93 -5.47 11.33
N THR A 141 8.04 -5.36 10.61
CA THR A 141 8.10 -4.62 9.35
C THR A 141 8.40 -5.52 8.17
N ALA A 142 7.82 -5.21 7.02
CA ALA A 142 8.16 -5.83 5.74
C ALA A 142 8.43 -4.73 4.69
N MET A 143 9.28 -5.03 3.72
CA MET A 143 9.46 -4.17 2.54
C MET A 143 8.90 -4.90 1.33
N GLN A 144 8.15 -4.18 0.50
CA GLN A 144 7.48 -4.66 -0.72
C GLN A 144 7.53 -3.59 -1.81
#